data_AF-A0A3A0DSE2-F1
#
_entry.id   AF-A0A3A0DSE2-F1
#
_cell.length_a   1.000
_cell.length_b   1.000
_cell.length_c   1.000
_cell.angle_alpha   90.00
_cell.angle_beta   90.00
_cell.angle_gamma   90.00
#
_symmetry.space_group_name_H-M   'P 1'
#
loop_
_entity.id
_entity.type
_entity.pdbx_description
1 polymer ?
#
loop_
_entity_poly.entity_id
_entity_poly.type
_entity_poly.pdbx_seq_one_letter_code
_entity_poly.pdbx_strand_id
1 'polypeptide(L)'
;MMPAWITLLLLLGFLLTIALLIKWAGNRAVGSLFIVAAVVFACLVFYLRYETAQQAQQARDVAIIDARSKQIEEELQRRLTVRETSTEPGPAGFISDDVLTALPPRAPEPDDDAIARSAPPAVRDAPAPTPESARPPELTAAPAWITQGVGRQADGEYYKVVSATGTSADECWNRLYVAELPMAVHEYAIREIGGTWPYPLVDGELVDLLVADQYLTPWREGGVKFDGTWNMQKLYLRLHFQPAVRERLVAQRTEVLRSSRVTYTAWLGVLACGALGIVFGYLKLDDQTAGVHTRRLRIGAGVLFVGIAFCGCLLLAYFVQVESYGGILAMI
;
A
#
# COMPACT_ATOMS: atom_id res chain seq x y z
N MET A 1 17.96 27.29 17.86
CA MET A 1 17.86 27.58 16.41
C MET A 1 18.16 26.30 15.68
N MET A 2 17.21 25.76 14.89
CA MET A 2 17.56 24.63 14.01
C MET A 2 18.63 25.11 13.03
N PRO A 3 19.73 24.37 12.87
CA PRO A 3 20.75 24.78 11.92
C PRO A 3 20.16 24.73 10.50
N ALA A 4 20.47 25.75 9.70
CA ALA A 4 19.83 26.01 8.41
C ALA A 4 19.87 24.80 7.44
N TRP A 5 20.86 23.91 7.62
CA TRP A 5 21.00 22.68 6.84
C TRP A 5 19.88 21.66 7.07
N ILE A 6 19.23 21.62 8.25
CA ILE A 6 18.10 20.71 8.50
C ILE A 6 16.87 21.15 7.71
N THR A 7 16.58 22.45 7.70
CA THR A 7 15.52 23.01 6.85
C THR A 7 15.79 22.78 5.37
N LEU A 8 17.05 22.90 4.94
CA LEU A 8 17.45 22.63 3.57
C LEU A 8 17.22 21.16 3.19
N LEU A 9 17.60 20.21 4.07
CA LEU A 9 17.39 18.78 3.84
C LEU A 9 15.92 18.39 3.79
N LEU A 10 15.07 18.98 4.64
CA LEU A 10 13.63 18.74 4.62
C LEU A 10 12.99 19.25 3.32
N LEU A 11 13.42 20.42 2.84
CA LEU A 11 12.93 21.01 1.61
C LEU A 11 13.42 20.22 0.38
N LEU A 12 14.68 19.76 0.40
CA LEU A 12 15.25 18.89 -0.62
C LEU A 12 14.52 17.53 -0.67
N GLY A 13 14.24 16.93 0.50
CA GLY A 13 13.46 15.69 0.61
C GLY A 13 12.05 15.85 0.07
N PHE A 14 11.38 16.96 0.40
CA PHE A 14 10.04 17.29 -0.11
C PHE A 14 10.02 17.47 -1.64
N LEU A 15 11.00 18.19 -2.20
CA LEU A 15 11.13 18.36 -3.65
C LEU A 15 11.46 17.03 -4.35
N LEU A 16 12.29 16.17 -3.76
CA LEU A 16 12.58 14.84 -4.28
C LEU A 16 11.32 13.96 -4.30
N THR A 17 10.50 14.01 -3.24
CA THR A 17 9.22 13.29 -3.22
C THR A 17 8.25 13.81 -4.27
N ILE A 18 8.16 15.13 -4.51
CA ILE A 18 7.32 15.70 -5.57
C ILE A 18 7.83 15.27 -6.96
N ALA A 19 9.14 15.33 -7.20
CA ALA A 19 9.73 14.92 -8.47
C ALA A 19 9.50 13.42 -8.76
N LEU A 20 9.57 12.56 -7.73
CA LEU A 20 9.21 11.15 -7.83
C LEU A 20 7.71 10.97 -8.12
N LEU A 21 6.84 11.76 -7.47
CA LEU A 21 5.38 11.78 -7.69
C LEU A 21 5.03 12.11 -9.15
N ILE A 22 5.68 13.12 -9.73
CA ILE A 22 5.46 13.53 -11.13
C ILE A 22 5.95 12.46 -12.11
N LYS A 23 7.10 11.84 -11.83
CA LYS A 23 7.68 10.80 -12.71
C LYS A 23 6.91 9.47 -12.65
N TRP A 24 6.16 9.20 -11.57
CA TRP A 24 5.49 7.92 -11.32
C TRP A 24 3.96 7.94 -11.44
N ALA A 25 3.35 9.09 -11.76
CA ALA A 25 1.91 9.26 -11.96
C ALA A 25 1.28 8.37 -13.07
N GLY A 26 2.08 7.60 -13.81
CA GLY A 26 1.59 6.56 -14.71
C GLY A 26 1.05 5.30 -14.01
N ASN A 27 1.38 5.05 -12.73
CA ASN A 27 1.03 3.81 -12.05
C ASN A 27 0.16 4.07 -10.79
N ARG A 28 -1.17 3.94 -10.93
CA ARG A 28 -2.18 4.42 -9.96
C ARG A 28 -2.13 3.79 -8.57
N ALA A 29 -1.59 2.58 -8.42
CA ALA A 29 -1.52 1.90 -7.11
C ALA A 29 -0.43 2.48 -6.19
N VAL A 30 0.68 2.97 -6.76
CA VAL A 30 1.85 3.44 -6.00
C VAL A 30 1.66 4.87 -5.49
N GLY A 31 0.84 5.69 -6.15
CA GLY A 31 0.56 7.07 -5.75
C GLY A 31 -0.07 7.20 -4.36
N SER A 32 -0.86 6.21 -3.93
CA SER A 32 -1.50 6.20 -2.61
C SER A 32 -0.51 6.07 -1.45
N LEU A 33 0.50 5.19 -1.59
CA LEU A 33 1.58 5.02 -0.60
C LEU A 33 2.43 6.27 -0.44
N PHE A 34 2.65 7.03 -1.52
CA PHE A 34 3.39 8.29 -1.46
C PHE A 34 2.63 9.41 -0.76
N ILE A 35 1.31 9.48 -0.91
CA ILE A 35 0.50 10.45 -0.15
C ILE A 35 0.57 10.13 1.34
N VAL A 36 0.46 8.85 1.72
CA VAL A 36 0.61 8.43 3.11
C VAL A 36 2.01 8.76 3.63
N ALA A 37 3.07 8.47 2.86
CA ALA A 37 4.44 8.81 3.24
C ALA A 37 4.65 10.33 3.38
N ALA A 38 4.08 11.14 2.49
CA ALA A 38 4.15 12.60 2.56
C ALA A 38 3.40 13.15 3.78
N VAL A 39 2.24 12.59 4.12
CA VAL A 39 1.49 12.96 5.34
C VAL A 39 2.28 12.56 6.58
N VAL A 40 2.82 11.34 6.65
CA VAL A 40 3.67 10.89 7.76
C VAL A 40 4.90 11.79 7.91
N PHE A 41 5.55 12.15 6.80
CA PHE A 41 6.69 13.07 6.80
C PHE A 41 6.30 14.47 7.28
N ALA A 42 5.17 15.00 6.82
CA ALA A 42 4.66 16.29 7.29
C ALA A 42 4.34 16.27 8.79
N CYS A 43 3.74 15.18 9.30
CA CYS A 43 3.51 14.97 10.72
C CYS A 43 4.82 14.88 11.52
N LEU A 44 5.83 14.18 11.00
CA LEU A 44 7.16 14.10 11.62
C LEU A 44 7.82 15.48 11.71
N VAL A 45 7.79 16.27 10.63
CA VAL A 45 8.33 17.64 10.61
C VAL A 45 7.61 18.54 11.61
N PHE A 46 6.28 18.42 11.69
CA PHE A 46 5.48 19.17 12.65
C PHE A 46 5.81 18.78 14.10
N TYR A 47 5.97 17.48 14.37
CA TYR A 47 6.39 16.97 15.68
C TYR A 47 7.76 17.50 16.10
N LEU A 48 8.76 17.44 15.21
CA LEU A 48 10.11 17.97 15.48
C LEU A 48 10.10 19.48 15.72
N ARG A 49 9.30 20.25 14.96
CA ARG A 49 9.10 21.69 15.20
C ARG A 49 8.45 21.95 16.55
N TYR A 50 7.47 21.14 16.92
CA TYR A 50 6.79 21.25 18.21
C TYR A 50 7.74 21.02 19.38
N GLU A 51 8.56 19.96 19.33
CA GLU A 51 9.52 19.63 20.39
C GLU A 51 10.56 20.74 20.58
N THR A 52 11.11 21.29 19.48
CA THR A 52 12.05 22.41 19.56
C THR A 52 11.42 23.70 20.13
N ALA A 53 10.13 23.94 19.88
CA ALA A 53 9.42 25.07 20.46
C ALA A 53 9.20 24.89 21.97
N GLN A 54 8.90 23.66 22.41
CA GLN A 54 8.75 23.35 23.83
C GLN A 54 10.06 23.52 24.60
N GLN A 55 11.18 23.01 24.07
CA GLN A 55 12.49 23.20 24.70
C GLN A 55 12.85 24.69 24.84
N ALA A 56 12.51 25.51 23.83
CA ALA A 56 12.73 26.95 23.90
C ALA A 56 11.85 27.64 24.97
N GLN A 57 10.64 27.15 25.22
CA GLN A 57 9.79 27.66 26.31
C GLN A 57 10.32 27.23 27.67
N GLN A 58 10.68 25.96 27.87
CA GLN A 58 11.26 25.49 29.12
C GLN A 58 12.55 26.26 29.47
N ALA A 59 13.42 26.50 28.48
CA ALA A 59 14.62 27.30 28.70
C ALA A 59 14.31 28.75 29.15
N ARG A 60 13.25 29.36 28.62
CA ARG A 60 12.80 30.69 29.06
C ARG A 60 12.23 30.67 30.47
N ASP A 61 11.42 29.67 30.79
CA ASP A 61 10.80 29.56 32.11
C ASP A 61 11.86 29.32 33.20
N VAL A 62 12.85 28.47 32.94
CA VAL A 62 14.01 28.27 33.83
C VAL A 62 14.80 29.56 34.02
N ALA A 63 15.04 30.33 32.95
CA ALA A 63 15.74 31.62 33.05
C ALA A 63 14.96 32.66 33.88
N ILE A 64 13.62 32.66 33.80
CA ILE A 64 12.76 33.55 34.60
C ILE A 64 12.80 33.14 36.09
N ILE A 65 12.77 31.83 36.38
CA ILE A 65 12.86 31.32 37.75
C ILE A 65 14.23 31.68 38.35
N ASP A 66 15.32 31.50 37.60
CA ASP A 66 16.67 31.86 38.05
C ASP A 66 16.84 33.38 38.27
N ALA A 67 16.19 34.21 37.45
CA ALA A 67 16.18 35.65 37.68
C ALA A 67 15.42 36.03 38.96
N ARG A 68 14.29 35.36 39.23
CA ARG A 68 13.51 35.59 40.45
C ARG A 68 14.20 35.09 41.71
N SER A 69 14.89 33.94 41.66
CA SER A 69 15.62 33.42 42.81
C SER A 69 16.72 34.39 43.25
N LYS A 70 17.49 34.94 42.30
CA LYS A 70 18.51 35.96 42.57
C LYS A 70 17.91 37.21 43.23
N GLN A 71 16.78 37.69 42.73
CA GLN A 71 16.10 38.85 43.31
C GLN A 71 15.62 38.58 44.76
N ILE A 72 15.12 37.38 45.03
CA ILE A 72 14.73 36.96 46.39
C ILE A 72 15.95 36.90 47.31
N GLU A 73 17.08 36.39 46.83
CA GLU A 73 18.32 36.28 47.61
C GLU A 73 18.91 37.66 47.94
N GLU A 74 18.90 38.60 47.00
CA GLU A 74 19.27 40.01 47.22
C GLU A 74 18.34 40.68 48.25
N GLU A 75 17.02 40.47 48.14
CA GLU A 75 16.03 40.98 49.10
C GLU A 75 16.22 40.37 50.50
N LEU A 76 16.56 39.08 50.59
CA LEU A 76 16.87 38.39 51.84
C LEU A 76 18.15 38.93 52.49
N GLN A 77 19.22 39.13 51.72
CA GLN A 77 20.45 39.76 52.21
C GLN A 77 20.18 41.20 52.70
N ARG A 78 19.32 41.94 51.99
CA ARG A 78 18.89 43.29 52.41
C ARG A 78 18.08 43.27 53.72
N ARG A 79 17.27 42.24 53.94
CA ARG A 79 16.52 42.08 55.21
C ARG A 79 17.40 41.61 56.36
N LEU A 80 18.36 40.72 56.09
CA LEU A 80 19.32 40.23 57.10
C LEU A 80 20.21 41.37 57.61
N THR A 81 20.72 42.22 56.72
CA THR A 81 21.50 43.42 57.10
C THR A 81 20.69 44.41 57.94
N VAL A 82 19.38 44.53 57.72
CA VAL A 82 18.50 45.35 58.59
C VAL A 82 18.27 44.67 59.95
N ARG A 83 18.12 43.34 59.98
CA ARG A 83 17.83 42.59 61.20
C ARG A 83 19.00 42.52 62.19
N GLU A 84 20.25 42.59 61.72
CA GLU A 84 21.43 42.71 62.60
C GLU A 84 21.43 43.99 63.46
N THR A 85 20.63 45.01 63.12
CA THR A 85 20.46 46.20 63.98
C THR A 85 19.34 46.09 65.02
N SER A 86 18.57 44.99 65.04
CA SER A 86 17.46 44.78 65.96
C SER A 86 17.70 43.54 66.82
N THR A 87 18.35 43.75 67.96
CA THR A 87 18.64 42.73 68.96
C THR A 87 17.40 42.45 69.81
N GLU A 88 16.64 41.41 69.49
CA GLU A 88 15.66 40.83 70.42
C GLU A 88 15.73 39.28 70.38
N PRO A 89 15.90 38.60 71.52
CA PRO A 89 16.17 37.16 71.57
C PRO A 89 14.87 36.34 71.54
N GLY A 90 14.77 35.37 70.62
CA GLY A 90 13.65 34.42 70.54
C GLY A 90 14.10 33.02 70.12
N PRO A 91 13.41 31.96 70.58
CA PRO A 91 14.02 30.65 70.88
C PRO A 91 14.04 29.64 69.72
N ALA A 92 14.96 28.69 69.85
CA ALA A 92 15.27 27.60 68.94
C ALA A 92 14.16 26.53 68.85
N GLY A 93 13.89 26.06 67.62
CA GLY A 93 13.03 24.91 67.33
C GLY A 93 13.62 24.07 66.19
N PHE A 94 13.95 22.82 66.54
CA PHE A 94 14.56 21.73 65.78
C PHE A 94 13.56 21.05 64.80
N ILE A 95 14.08 20.13 63.96
CA ILE A 95 13.48 18.92 63.30
C ILE A 95 13.91 18.91 61.81
N SER A 96 14.97 18.18 61.41
CA SER A 96 15.20 16.72 61.26
C SER A 96 14.84 16.19 59.86
N ASP A 97 15.91 15.73 59.19
CA ASP A 97 15.97 14.87 58.01
C ASP A 97 15.27 13.53 58.22
N ASP A 98 14.60 13.01 57.19
CA ASP A 98 14.74 11.62 56.69
C ASP A 98 13.69 11.30 55.61
N VAL A 99 14.11 10.58 54.56
CA VAL A 99 13.57 9.26 54.17
C VAL A 99 13.97 8.93 52.72
N LEU A 100 14.79 7.87 52.64
CA LEU A 100 15.28 7.15 51.48
C LEU A 100 14.18 6.37 50.70
N THR A 101 14.35 6.36 49.37
CA THR A 101 14.46 5.21 48.44
C THR A 101 13.50 4.00 48.50
N ALA A 102 12.81 3.72 47.38
CA ALA A 102 12.59 2.35 46.87
C ALA A 102 12.27 2.35 45.36
N LEU A 103 13.02 1.57 44.57
CA LEU A 103 12.81 1.31 43.12
C LEU A 103 12.19 -0.09 42.92
N PRO A 104 11.28 -0.29 41.94
CA PRO A 104 10.67 -1.59 41.67
C PRO A 104 11.48 -2.48 40.69
N PRO A 105 11.25 -3.81 40.68
CA PRO A 105 12.06 -4.81 39.97
C PRO A 105 11.68 -5.02 38.49
N ARG A 106 12.65 -5.56 37.74
CA ARG A 106 12.67 -5.80 36.28
C ARG A 106 12.02 -7.13 35.89
N ALA A 107 11.26 -7.14 34.78
CA ALA A 107 10.56 -8.31 34.22
C ALA A 107 11.48 -9.20 33.35
N PRO A 108 11.19 -10.52 33.22
CA PRO A 108 11.99 -11.48 32.46
C PRO A 108 11.70 -11.50 30.95
N GLU A 109 12.72 -11.83 30.17
CA GLU A 109 12.71 -12.08 28.71
C GLU A 109 12.05 -13.43 28.36
N PRO A 110 11.43 -13.55 27.17
CA PRO A 110 10.93 -14.83 26.65
C PRO A 110 11.95 -15.56 25.77
N ASP A 111 12.00 -16.89 25.93
CA ASP A 111 12.73 -17.88 25.12
C ASP A 111 12.22 -17.97 23.68
N ASP A 112 13.13 -17.88 22.72
CA ASP A 112 12.92 -18.19 21.30
C ASP A 112 13.49 -19.59 20.98
N ASP A 113 12.63 -20.61 21.02
CA ASP A 113 12.94 -21.96 20.55
C ASP A 113 12.09 -22.37 19.35
N ALA A 114 12.78 -22.97 18.38
CA ALA A 114 12.29 -23.96 17.41
C ALA A 114 11.38 -23.51 16.25
N ILE A 115 11.99 -23.24 15.08
CA ILE A 115 11.38 -23.58 13.79
C ILE A 115 12.35 -24.47 12.99
N ALA A 116 11.96 -25.74 12.89
CA ALA A 116 12.64 -26.79 12.17
C ALA A 116 12.52 -26.65 10.65
N ARG A 117 13.60 -27.05 9.99
CA ARG A 117 13.84 -27.08 8.55
C ARG A 117 12.91 -28.07 7.85
N SER A 118 12.30 -27.67 6.74
CA SER A 118 11.67 -28.59 5.78
C SER A 118 12.32 -28.40 4.41
N ALA A 119 12.96 -29.47 3.91
CA ALA A 119 13.55 -29.55 2.58
C ALA A 119 12.52 -30.02 1.54
N PRO A 120 12.59 -29.57 0.28
CA PRO A 120 11.71 -30.04 -0.79
C PRO A 120 12.14 -31.40 -1.37
N PRO A 121 11.20 -32.20 -1.91
CA PRO A 121 11.49 -33.53 -2.46
C PRO A 121 12.16 -33.48 -3.84
N ALA A 122 12.98 -34.51 -4.09
CA ALA A 122 13.76 -34.72 -5.30
C ALA A 122 12.89 -34.98 -6.54
N VAL A 123 13.20 -34.27 -7.63
CA VAL A 123 12.65 -34.47 -8.97
C VAL A 123 13.31 -35.70 -9.60
N ARG A 124 12.49 -36.57 -10.17
CA ARG A 124 12.87 -37.84 -10.78
C ARG A 124 13.07 -37.60 -12.28
N ASP A 125 14.32 -37.68 -12.76
CA ASP A 125 14.64 -37.60 -14.18
C ASP A 125 14.11 -38.82 -14.94
N ALA A 126 13.19 -38.58 -15.87
CA ALA A 126 12.77 -39.56 -16.86
C ALA A 126 13.62 -39.36 -18.15
N PRO A 127 14.08 -40.44 -18.80
CA PRO A 127 14.88 -40.33 -20.02
C PRO A 127 14.04 -39.83 -21.20
N ALA A 128 14.54 -38.80 -21.87
CA ALA A 128 13.93 -38.22 -23.06
C ALA A 128 13.93 -39.22 -24.24
N PRO A 129 12.81 -39.42 -24.95
CA PRO A 129 12.81 -40.15 -26.21
C PRO A 129 13.53 -39.35 -27.30
N THR A 130 14.40 -40.03 -28.03
CA THR A 130 15.15 -39.52 -29.18
C THR A 130 14.18 -39.12 -30.31
N PRO A 131 14.24 -37.90 -30.86
CA PRO A 131 13.37 -37.52 -31.96
C PRO A 131 13.81 -38.20 -33.25
N GLU A 132 13.03 -39.18 -33.69
CA GLU A 132 13.08 -39.74 -35.04
C GLU A 132 12.76 -38.63 -36.05
N SER A 133 13.68 -38.42 -36.98
CA SER A 133 13.66 -37.36 -37.99
C SER A 133 12.49 -37.59 -38.97
N ALA A 134 11.31 -37.11 -38.58
CA ALA A 134 10.14 -37.07 -39.43
C ALA A 134 10.29 -35.96 -40.48
N ARG A 135 10.08 -36.33 -41.75
CA ARG A 135 9.88 -35.41 -42.88
C ARG A 135 8.98 -34.23 -42.47
N PRO A 136 9.27 -32.99 -42.87
CA PRO A 136 8.39 -31.86 -42.58
C PRO A 136 7.01 -32.16 -43.15
N PRO A 137 5.94 -32.17 -42.31
CA PRO A 137 4.59 -32.44 -42.79
C PRO A 137 4.23 -31.40 -43.86
N GLU A 138 3.58 -31.87 -44.94
CA GLU A 138 2.90 -31.00 -45.90
C GLU A 138 2.12 -29.93 -45.14
N LEU A 139 2.15 -28.67 -45.61
CA LEU A 139 1.39 -27.57 -45.01
C LEU A 139 -0.09 -27.96 -44.96
N THR A 140 -0.53 -28.49 -43.83
CA THR A 140 -1.91 -28.86 -43.58
C THR A 140 -2.72 -27.58 -43.66
N ALA A 141 -3.75 -27.56 -44.50
CA ALA A 141 -4.66 -26.43 -44.59
C ALA A 141 -5.09 -25.98 -43.18
N ALA A 142 -5.07 -24.67 -42.93
CA ALA A 142 -5.40 -24.13 -41.62
C ALA A 142 -6.80 -24.62 -41.18
N PRO A 143 -6.97 -25.07 -39.92
CA PRO A 143 -8.27 -25.48 -39.42
C PRO A 143 -9.36 -24.42 -39.63
N ALA A 144 -10.55 -24.85 -40.02
CA ALA A 144 -11.65 -23.95 -40.34
C ALA A 144 -12.05 -23.03 -39.17
N TRP A 145 -11.83 -23.45 -37.92
CA TRP A 145 -12.14 -22.63 -36.75
C TRP A 145 -11.28 -21.37 -36.63
N ILE A 146 -10.10 -21.32 -37.26
CA ILE A 146 -9.24 -20.13 -37.25
C ILE A 146 -9.90 -18.98 -38.01
N THR A 147 -10.64 -19.28 -39.08
CA THR A 147 -11.31 -18.26 -39.91
C THR A 147 -12.72 -17.92 -39.40
N GLN A 148 -13.32 -18.76 -38.57
CA GLN A 148 -14.65 -18.52 -37.98
C GLN A 148 -14.69 -17.31 -37.03
N GLY A 149 -13.54 -16.88 -36.49
CA GLY A 149 -13.43 -15.64 -35.71
C GLY A 149 -14.02 -15.74 -34.30
N VAL A 150 -14.77 -14.71 -33.89
CA VAL A 150 -15.33 -14.56 -32.54
C VAL A 150 -16.85 -14.54 -32.60
N GLY A 151 -17.52 -15.29 -31.73
CA GLY A 151 -18.97 -15.24 -31.63
C GLY A 151 -19.59 -16.44 -30.93
N ARG A 152 -20.92 -16.38 -30.77
CA ARG A 152 -21.73 -17.53 -30.36
C ARG A 152 -21.93 -18.46 -31.54
N GLN A 153 -21.65 -19.74 -31.35
CA GLN A 153 -21.98 -20.78 -32.32
C GLN A 153 -23.45 -21.18 -32.19
N ALA A 154 -23.93 -22.02 -33.12
CA ALA A 154 -25.33 -22.46 -33.17
C ALA A 154 -25.74 -23.28 -31.93
N ASP A 155 -24.77 -23.84 -31.21
CA ASP A 155 -24.93 -24.50 -29.90
C ASP A 155 -25.19 -23.51 -28.75
N GLY A 156 -25.08 -22.20 -28.99
CA GLY A 156 -25.23 -21.15 -28.00
C GLY A 156 -23.96 -20.86 -27.19
N GLU A 157 -22.88 -21.60 -27.43
CA GLU A 157 -21.60 -21.47 -26.75
C GLU A 157 -20.74 -20.37 -27.40
N TYR A 158 -19.97 -19.67 -26.58
CA TYR A 158 -19.15 -18.55 -27.03
C TYR A 158 -17.71 -19.00 -27.28
N TYR A 159 -17.22 -18.73 -28.49
CA TYR A 159 -15.85 -19.02 -28.89
C TYR A 159 -15.11 -17.74 -29.26
N LYS A 160 -13.82 -17.68 -28.93
CA LYS A 160 -12.93 -16.60 -29.33
C LYS A 160 -11.58 -17.16 -29.72
N VAL A 161 -11.09 -16.77 -30.89
CA VAL A 161 -9.73 -17.10 -31.32
C VAL A 161 -8.78 -15.97 -30.93
N VAL A 162 -7.69 -16.32 -30.27
CA VAL A 162 -6.57 -15.42 -29.98
C VAL A 162 -5.30 -15.95 -30.64
N SER A 163 -4.37 -15.06 -30.98
CA SER A 163 -3.11 -15.49 -31.59
C SER A 163 -1.95 -14.60 -31.22
N ALA A 164 -0.77 -15.18 -31.09
CA ALA A 164 0.48 -14.43 -30.96
C ALA A 164 1.58 -15.01 -31.87
N THR A 165 2.51 -14.14 -32.24
CA THR A 165 3.71 -14.49 -33.01
C THR A 165 4.95 -14.48 -32.11
N GLY A 166 5.90 -15.37 -32.42
CA GLY A 166 7.14 -15.52 -31.67
C GLY A 166 8.17 -16.34 -32.45
N THR A 167 9.38 -16.40 -31.92
CA THR A 167 10.48 -17.20 -32.51
C THR A 167 10.43 -18.67 -32.12
N SER A 168 9.72 -18.99 -31.02
CA SER A 168 9.46 -20.35 -30.54
C SER A 168 8.01 -20.50 -30.08
N ALA A 169 7.57 -21.76 -29.93
CA ALA A 169 6.24 -22.09 -29.40
C ALA A 169 6.06 -21.53 -27.98
N ASP A 170 7.09 -21.63 -27.14
CA ASP A 170 7.07 -21.11 -25.76
C ASP A 170 6.97 -19.59 -25.72
N GLU A 171 7.65 -18.89 -26.62
CA GLU A 171 7.53 -17.43 -26.73
C GLU A 171 6.12 -17.03 -27.17
N CYS A 172 5.54 -17.75 -28.14
CA CYS A 172 4.16 -17.53 -28.58
C CYS A 172 3.19 -17.75 -27.41
N TRP A 173 3.34 -18.85 -26.67
CA TRP A 173 2.51 -19.17 -25.51
C TRP A 173 2.63 -18.12 -24.42
N ASN A 174 3.84 -17.72 -24.04
CA ASN A 174 4.06 -16.69 -23.01
C ASN A 174 3.44 -15.35 -23.39
N ARG A 175 3.56 -14.92 -24.66
CA ARG A 175 2.92 -13.69 -25.14
C ARG A 175 1.39 -13.79 -25.09
N LEU A 176 0.84 -14.92 -25.54
CA LEU A 176 -0.60 -15.21 -25.46
C LEU A 176 -1.09 -15.19 -24.00
N TYR A 177 -0.39 -15.89 -23.11
CA TYR A 177 -0.75 -16.04 -21.71
C TYR A 177 -0.70 -14.71 -20.94
N VAL A 178 0.30 -13.86 -21.21
CA VAL A 178 0.47 -12.60 -20.46
C VAL A 178 -0.45 -11.48 -20.97
N ALA A 179 -0.69 -11.39 -22.28
CA ALA A 179 -1.38 -10.25 -22.86
C ALA A 179 -2.77 -10.60 -23.43
N GLU A 180 -2.83 -11.56 -24.35
CA GLU A 180 -4.02 -11.80 -25.17
C GLU A 180 -5.11 -12.56 -24.41
N LEU A 181 -4.72 -13.59 -23.65
CA LEU A 181 -5.66 -14.46 -22.96
C LEU A 181 -6.38 -13.75 -21.81
N PRO A 182 -5.72 -12.98 -20.93
CA PRO A 182 -6.39 -12.16 -19.93
C PRO A 182 -7.31 -11.12 -20.53
N MET A 183 -6.91 -10.48 -21.63
CA MET A 183 -7.75 -9.51 -22.34
C MET A 183 -8.98 -10.17 -22.95
N ALA A 184 -8.83 -11.37 -23.53
CA ALA A 184 -9.94 -12.12 -24.10
C ALA A 184 -10.97 -12.56 -23.05
N VAL A 185 -10.50 -13.03 -21.90
CA VAL A 185 -11.36 -13.40 -20.76
C VAL A 185 -12.06 -12.17 -20.19
N HIS A 186 -11.35 -11.05 -20.07
CA HIS A 186 -11.93 -9.79 -19.62
C HIS A 186 -13.03 -9.27 -20.55
N GLU A 187 -12.81 -9.31 -21.87
CA GLU A 187 -13.84 -8.91 -22.85
C GLU A 187 -15.08 -9.81 -22.77
N TYR A 188 -14.89 -11.13 -22.64
CA TYR A 188 -16.01 -12.06 -22.43
C TYR A 188 -16.77 -11.74 -21.14
N ALA A 189 -16.06 -11.54 -20.03
CA ALA A 189 -16.67 -11.26 -18.74
C ALA A 189 -17.51 -9.96 -18.76
N ILE A 190 -17.01 -8.90 -19.41
CA ILE A 190 -17.76 -7.66 -19.59
C ILE A 190 -18.99 -7.89 -20.47
N ARG A 191 -18.84 -8.55 -21.63
CA ARG A 191 -19.92 -8.70 -22.60
C ARG A 191 -21.03 -9.63 -22.13
N GLU A 192 -20.67 -10.79 -21.56
CA GLU A 192 -21.61 -11.90 -21.34
C GLU A 192 -22.06 -12.03 -19.88
N ILE A 193 -21.29 -11.51 -18.93
CA ILE A 193 -21.65 -11.51 -17.50
C ILE A 193 -22.03 -10.11 -17.02
N GLY A 194 -21.39 -9.07 -17.57
CA GLY A 194 -21.64 -7.68 -17.20
C GLY A 194 -20.93 -7.26 -15.91
N GLY A 195 -20.96 -5.94 -15.67
CA GLY A 195 -20.34 -5.31 -14.50
C GLY A 195 -18.84 -5.06 -14.64
N THR A 196 -18.26 -4.51 -13.58
CA THR A 196 -16.81 -4.27 -13.47
C THR A 196 -16.08 -5.51 -13.02
N TRP A 197 -14.97 -5.78 -13.71
CA TRP A 197 -14.10 -6.90 -13.45
C TRP A 197 -12.68 -6.41 -13.18
N PRO A 198 -12.00 -6.93 -12.14
CA PRO A 198 -10.58 -6.65 -11.93
C PRO A 198 -9.79 -7.20 -13.12
N TYR A 199 -8.65 -6.59 -13.46
CA TYR A 199 -7.73 -7.12 -14.47
C TYR A 199 -6.36 -7.34 -13.85
N PRO A 200 -5.67 -8.48 -14.10
CA PRO A 200 -6.09 -9.63 -14.92
C PRO A 200 -6.98 -10.64 -14.15
N LEU A 201 -7.82 -11.39 -14.87
CA LEU A 201 -8.76 -12.38 -14.31
C LEU A 201 -8.26 -13.82 -14.34
N VAL A 202 -7.19 -14.06 -15.08
CA VAL A 202 -6.82 -15.42 -15.47
C VAL A 202 -5.86 -16.00 -14.46
N ASP A 203 -6.27 -17.09 -13.83
CA ASP A 203 -5.36 -18.01 -13.14
C ASP A 203 -5.01 -19.20 -14.06
N GLY A 204 -3.98 -19.96 -13.68
CA GLY A 204 -3.52 -21.09 -14.48
C GLY A 204 -4.58 -22.17 -14.70
N GLU A 205 -5.42 -22.44 -13.70
CA GLU A 205 -6.48 -23.45 -13.81
C GLU A 205 -7.59 -23.04 -14.79
N LEU A 206 -7.90 -21.74 -14.86
CA LEU A 206 -8.89 -21.22 -15.79
C LEU A 206 -8.40 -21.38 -17.23
N VAL A 207 -7.09 -21.29 -17.48
CA VAL A 207 -6.51 -21.49 -18.82
C VAL A 207 -6.78 -22.90 -19.33
N ASP A 208 -6.58 -23.91 -18.49
CA ASP A 208 -6.82 -25.32 -18.87
C ASP A 208 -8.29 -25.59 -19.22
N LEU A 209 -9.22 -24.86 -18.60
CA LEU A 209 -10.65 -24.94 -18.90
C LEU A 209 -11.07 -24.12 -20.13
N LEU A 210 -10.31 -23.08 -20.46
CA LEU A 210 -10.60 -22.16 -21.56
C LEU A 210 -10.08 -22.66 -22.90
N VAL A 211 -8.89 -23.26 -22.94
CA VAL A 211 -8.23 -23.63 -24.19
C VAL A 211 -8.81 -24.94 -24.71
N ALA A 212 -9.65 -24.84 -25.75
CA ALA A 212 -10.24 -26.01 -26.39
C ALA A 212 -9.32 -26.61 -27.46
N ASP A 213 -8.75 -25.75 -28.32
CA ASP A 213 -7.88 -26.15 -29.42
C ASP A 213 -6.64 -25.26 -29.50
N GLN A 214 -5.51 -25.84 -29.90
CA GLN A 214 -4.26 -25.14 -30.17
C GLN A 214 -3.75 -25.49 -31.57
N TYR A 215 -3.27 -24.48 -32.30
CA TYR A 215 -2.68 -24.68 -33.63
C TYR A 215 -1.47 -23.78 -33.84
N LEU A 216 -0.31 -24.40 -34.07
CA LEU A 216 0.95 -23.73 -34.32
C LEU A 216 1.29 -23.84 -35.80
N THR A 217 1.54 -22.71 -36.45
CA THR A 217 1.96 -22.66 -37.87
C THR A 217 3.24 -21.85 -38.02
N PRO A 218 4.11 -22.18 -38.98
CA PRO A 218 5.11 -21.23 -39.44
C PRO A 218 4.42 -19.94 -39.91
N TRP A 219 4.98 -18.80 -39.53
CA TRP A 219 4.48 -17.47 -39.89
C TRP A 219 5.49 -16.75 -40.75
N ARG A 220 5.01 -16.16 -41.87
CA ARG A 220 5.80 -15.29 -42.73
C ARG A 220 5.13 -13.94 -42.77
N GLU A 221 5.80 -12.94 -42.22
CA GLU A 221 5.31 -11.57 -42.23
C GLU A 221 5.50 -10.97 -43.63
N GLY A 222 4.39 -10.67 -44.31
CA GLY A 222 4.34 -9.67 -45.38
C GLY A 222 5.20 -9.89 -46.63
N GLY A 223 5.40 -11.13 -47.10
CA GLY A 223 5.99 -11.39 -48.43
C GLY A 223 7.47 -11.03 -48.60
N VAL A 224 8.15 -10.61 -47.53
CA VAL A 224 9.60 -10.42 -47.55
C VAL A 224 10.24 -11.80 -47.56
N LYS A 225 11.01 -12.09 -48.62
CA LYS A 225 11.86 -13.28 -48.68
C LYS A 225 12.96 -13.10 -47.64
N PHE A 226 12.76 -13.66 -46.45
CA PHE A 226 13.80 -13.71 -45.44
C PHE A 226 14.79 -14.83 -45.76
N ASP A 227 16.08 -14.53 -45.66
CA ASP A 227 17.22 -15.38 -46.01
C ASP A 227 17.43 -16.53 -44.99
N GLY A 228 16.40 -17.37 -44.81
CA GLY A 228 16.50 -18.72 -44.25
C GLY A 228 16.80 -18.87 -42.75
N THR A 229 16.92 -17.78 -41.99
CA THR A 229 17.46 -17.85 -40.61
C THR A 229 16.48 -17.53 -39.48
N TRP A 230 15.28 -17.00 -39.77
CA TRP A 230 14.27 -16.70 -38.75
C TRP A 230 12.98 -17.48 -38.98
N ASN A 231 12.82 -18.59 -38.26
CA ASN A 231 11.60 -19.38 -38.25
C ASN A 231 10.60 -18.77 -37.25
N MET A 232 9.93 -17.68 -37.64
CA MET A 232 8.81 -17.19 -36.84
C MET A 232 7.66 -18.20 -36.88
N GLN A 233 7.03 -18.37 -35.73
CA GLN A 233 5.84 -19.19 -35.54
C GLN A 233 4.69 -18.30 -35.11
N LYS A 234 3.47 -18.73 -35.42
CA LYS A 234 2.24 -18.13 -34.93
C LYS A 234 1.39 -19.21 -34.28
N LEU A 235 1.06 -18.99 -33.02
CA LEU A 235 0.18 -19.86 -32.26
C LEU A 235 -1.22 -19.27 -32.26
N TYR A 236 -2.20 -20.09 -32.60
CA TYR A 236 -3.63 -19.79 -32.48
C TYR A 236 -4.21 -20.64 -31.35
N LEU A 237 -4.94 -20.00 -30.45
CA LEU A 237 -5.72 -20.69 -29.42
C LEU A 237 -7.21 -20.41 -29.64
N ARG A 238 -8.01 -21.47 -29.62
CA ARG A 238 -9.47 -21.36 -29.59
C ARG A 238 -9.91 -21.44 -28.14
N LEU A 239 -10.42 -20.31 -27.64
CA LEU A 239 -10.99 -20.21 -26.31
C LEU A 239 -12.46 -20.60 -26.37
N HIS A 240 -12.86 -21.49 -25.48
CA HIS A 240 -14.23 -21.98 -25.32
C HIS A 240 -14.75 -21.60 -23.94
N PHE A 241 -15.75 -20.71 -23.92
CA PHE A 241 -16.30 -20.20 -22.68
C PHE A 241 -17.49 -21.04 -22.22
N GLN A 242 -17.17 -22.20 -21.64
CA GLN A 242 -18.16 -23.14 -21.10
C GLN A 242 -18.93 -22.56 -19.90
N PRO A 243 -20.09 -23.13 -19.53
CA PRO A 243 -20.81 -22.77 -18.31
C PRO A 243 -19.93 -22.85 -17.05
N ALA A 244 -19.05 -23.85 -16.95
CA ALA A 244 -18.11 -23.99 -15.83
C ALA A 244 -17.12 -22.81 -15.72
N VAL A 245 -16.64 -22.29 -16.86
CA VAL A 245 -15.78 -21.10 -16.91
C VAL A 245 -16.55 -19.88 -16.40
N ARG A 246 -17.81 -19.74 -16.81
CA ARG A 246 -18.68 -18.65 -16.36
C ARG A 246 -18.91 -18.71 -14.84
N GLU A 247 -19.21 -19.88 -14.30
CA GLU A 247 -19.39 -20.08 -12.86
C GLU A 247 -18.13 -19.74 -12.07
N ARG A 248 -16.94 -20.17 -12.55
CA ARG A 248 -15.66 -19.81 -11.94
C ARG A 248 -15.39 -18.31 -11.97
N LEU A 249 -15.62 -17.65 -13.11
CA LEU A 249 -15.47 -16.20 -13.22
C LEU A 249 -16.40 -15.49 -12.22
N VAL A 250 -17.67 -15.88 -12.15
CA VAL A 250 -18.62 -15.30 -11.18
C VAL A 250 -18.15 -15.51 -9.74
N ALA A 251 -17.69 -16.72 -9.40
CA ALA A 251 -17.16 -17.02 -8.08
C ALA A 251 -15.94 -16.16 -7.74
N GLN A 252 -14.98 -16.05 -8.66
CA GLN A 252 -13.79 -15.22 -8.50
C GLN A 252 -14.15 -13.74 -8.30
N ARG A 253 -15.14 -13.23 -9.04
CA ARG A 253 -15.65 -11.86 -8.81
C ARG A 253 -16.22 -11.68 -7.43
N THR A 254 -17.05 -12.61 -6.97
CA THR A 254 -17.65 -12.52 -5.63
C THR A 254 -16.58 -12.54 -4.54
N GLU A 255 -15.53 -13.34 -4.72
CA GLU A 255 -14.41 -13.41 -3.79
C GLU A 255 -13.58 -12.11 -3.79
N VAL A 256 -13.27 -11.54 -4.96
CA VAL A 256 -12.56 -10.25 -5.05
C VAL A 256 -13.38 -9.12 -4.42
N LEU A 257 -14.69 -9.08 -4.65
CA LEU A 257 -15.58 -8.10 -4.03
C LEU A 257 -15.64 -8.27 -2.51
N ARG A 258 -15.68 -9.52 -2.02
CA ARG A 258 -15.65 -9.83 -0.59
C ARG A 258 -14.34 -9.41 0.06
N SER A 259 -13.22 -9.81 -0.54
CA SER A 259 -11.87 -9.47 -0.08
C SER A 259 -11.68 -7.95 -0.03
N SER A 260 -12.08 -7.25 -1.10
CA SER A 260 -12.01 -5.79 -1.17
C SER A 260 -12.84 -5.13 -0.05
N ARG A 261 -14.09 -5.57 0.18
CA ARG A 261 -14.91 -5.07 1.29
C ARG A 261 -14.24 -5.27 2.64
N VAL A 262 -13.70 -6.46 2.91
CA VAL A 262 -12.98 -6.75 4.16
C VAL A 262 -11.77 -5.84 4.31
N THR A 263 -10.92 -5.73 3.28
CA THR A 263 -9.74 -4.86 3.30
C THR A 263 -10.12 -3.40 3.56
N TYR A 264 -11.15 -2.87 2.91
CA TYR A 264 -11.59 -1.49 3.14
C TYR A 264 -12.17 -1.29 4.53
N THR A 265 -12.98 -2.22 5.05
CA THR A 265 -13.49 -2.15 6.42
C THR A 265 -12.37 -2.23 7.46
N ALA A 266 -11.34 -3.04 7.20
CA ALA A 266 -10.16 -3.13 8.05
C ALA A 266 -9.37 -1.81 8.05
N TRP A 267 -9.15 -1.20 6.89
CA TRP A 267 -8.49 0.12 6.80
C TRP A 267 -9.29 1.21 7.50
N LEU A 268 -10.61 1.22 7.36
CA LEU A 268 -11.50 2.11 8.11
C LEU A 268 -11.39 1.88 9.63
N GLY A 269 -11.35 0.62 10.07
CA GLY A 269 -11.15 0.25 11.46
C GLY A 269 -9.81 0.76 12.01
N VAL A 270 -8.72 0.57 11.27
CA VAL A 270 -7.37 1.07 11.63
C VAL A 270 -7.37 2.59 11.72
N LEU A 271 -7.99 3.29 10.76
CA LEU A 271 -8.12 4.75 10.79
C LEU A 271 -8.92 5.22 12.00
N ALA A 272 -10.03 4.56 12.32
CA ALA A 272 -10.85 4.89 13.49
C ALA A 272 -10.10 4.66 14.81
N CYS A 273 -9.42 3.52 14.95
CA CYS A 273 -8.58 3.22 16.11
C CYS A 273 -7.42 4.19 16.25
N GLY A 274 -6.76 4.57 15.15
CA GLY A 274 -5.71 5.57 15.14
C GLY A 274 -6.22 6.95 15.59
N ALA A 275 -7.39 7.37 15.10
CA ALA A 275 -8.04 8.61 15.52
C ALA A 275 -8.35 8.60 17.03
N LEU A 276 -8.91 7.50 17.54
CA LEU A 276 -9.19 7.32 18.96
C LEU A 276 -7.91 7.36 19.80
N GLY A 277 -6.84 6.71 19.35
CA GLY A 277 -5.53 6.74 20.02
C GLY A 277 -4.96 8.15 20.13
N ILE A 278 -5.09 8.96 19.06
CA ILE A 278 -4.67 10.36 19.08
C ILE A 278 -5.52 11.17 20.06
N VAL A 279 -6.84 10.99 20.08
CA VAL A 279 -7.73 11.66 21.05
C VAL A 279 -7.41 11.25 22.49
N PHE A 280 -7.11 9.97 22.74
CA PHE A 280 -6.73 9.51 24.07
C PHE A 280 -5.36 10.07 24.51
N GLY A 281 -4.37 10.05 23.62
CA GLY A 281 -3.07 10.67 23.87
C GLY A 281 -3.19 12.17 24.13
N TYR A 282 -4.10 12.84 23.43
CA TYR A 282 -4.45 14.24 23.65
C TYR A 282 -5.00 14.47 25.07
N LEU A 283 -5.99 13.67 25.50
CA LEU A 283 -6.60 13.83 26.84
C LEU A 283 -5.57 13.62 27.95
N LYS A 284 -4.67 12.65 27.76
CA LYS A 284 -3.59 12.37 28.71
C LYS A 284 -2.57 13.51 28.79
N LEU A 285 -2.20 14.11 27.66
CA LEU A 285 -1.31 15.28 27.64
C LEU A 285 -1.95 16.52 28.27
N ASP A 286 -3.26 16.71 28.09
CA ASP A 286 -4.00 17.83 28.69
C ASP A 286 -4.03 17.72 30.22
N ASP A 287 -4.27 16.50 30.74
CA ASP A 287 -4.25 16.20 32.17
C ASP A 287 -2.86 16.46 32.79
N GLN A 288 -1.80 16.06 32.09
CA GLN A 288 -0.41 16.30 32.53
C GLN A 288 0.00 17.78 32.47
N THR A 289 -0.61 18.59 31.61
CA THR A 289 -0.23 20.00 31.41
C THR A 289 -1.16 20.98 32.11
N ALA A 290 -2.09 20.49 32.93
CA ALA A 290 -3.07 21.28 33.69
C ALA A 290 -3.80 22.33 32.81
N GLY A 291 -4.00 22.01 31.52
CA GLY A 291 -4.73 22.84 30.58
C GLY A 291 -3.99 24.07 30.01
N VAL A 292 -2.70 24.25 30.28
CA VAL A 292 -1.90 25.41 29.79
C VAL A 292 -1.88 25.50 28.25
N HIS A 293 -2.10 24.40 27.54
CA HIS A 293 -2.04 24.34 26.07
C HIS A 293 -3.38 24.07 25.37
N THR A 294 -4.50 24.06 26.10
CA THR A 294 -5.85 23.76 25.59
C THR A 294 -6.20 24.45 24.26
N ARG A 295 -5.79 25.70 24.05
CA ARG A 295 -6.15 26.46 22.82
C ARG A 295 -5.42 25.96 21.56
N ARG A 296 -4.14 25.61 21.67
CA ARG A 296 -3.36 25.06 20.53
C ARG A 296 -3.76 23.62 20.24
N LEU A 297 -4.05 22.88 21.30
CA LEU A 297 -4.52 21.51 21.24
C LEU A 297 -5.86 21.42 20.48
N ARG A 298 -6.84 22.29 20.76
CA ARG A 298 -8.13 22.33 20.03
C ARG A 298 -7.99 22.55 18.53
N ILE A 299 -7.03 23.37 18.10
CA ILE A 299 -6.76 23.60 16.67
C ILE A 299 -6.19 22.33 16.04
N GLY A 300 -5.26 21.65 16.71
CA GLY A 300 -4.71 20.37 16.25
C GLY A 300 -5.79 19.29 16.10
N ALA A 301 -6.67 19.16 17.08
CA ALA A 301 -7.81 18.26 17.01
C ALA A 301 -8.75 18.61 15.84
N GLY A 302 -9.04 19.89 15.61
CA GLY A 302 -9.86 20.34 14.48
C GLY A 302 -9.25 19.95 13.12
N VAL A 303 -7.95 20.17 12.93
CA VAL A 303 -7.23 19.77 11.70
C VAL A 303 -7.28 18.25 11.50
N LEU A 304 -7.11 17.48 12.59
CA LEU A 304 -7.20 16.02 12.54
C LEU A 304 -8.59 15.55 12.09
N PHE A 305 -9.66 16.09 12.69
CA PHE A 305 -11.03 15.72 12.32
C PHE A 305 -11.35 16.07 10.86
N VAL A 306 -10.92 17.25 10.39
CA VAL A 306 -11.08 17.63 8.98
C VAL A 306 -10.31 16.67 8.07
N GLY A 307 -9.09 16.28 8.44
CA GLY A 307 -8.29 15.30 7.70
C GLY A 307 -8.97 13.93 7.61
N ILE A 308 -9.51 13.42 8.73
CA ILE A 308 -10.23 12.15 8.76
C ILE A 308 -11.51 12.23 7.93
N ALA A 309 -12.29 13.31 8.07
CA ALA A 309 -13.50 13.52 7.29
C ALA A 309 -13.20 13.59 5.78
N PHE A 310 -12.14 14.30 5.40
CA PHE A 310 -11.70 14.39 4.00
C PHE A 310 -11.27 13.03 3.44
N CYS A 311 -10.45 12.26 4.19
CA CYS A 311 -10.09 10.89 3.81
C CYS A 311 -11.32 9.97 3.71
N GLY A 312 -12.27 10.08 4.63
CA GLY A 312 -13.53 9.34 4.60
C GLY A 312 -14.36 9.67 3.35
N CYS A 313 -14.48 10.95 3.01
CA CYS A 313 -15.16 11.40 1.79
C CYS A 313 -14.46 10.90 0.51
N LEU A 314 -13.12 10.91 0.45
CA LEU A 314 -12.37 10.37 -0.68
C LEU A 314 -12.57 8.85 -0.84
N LEU A 315 -12.58 8.11 0.26
CA LEU A 315 -12.88 6.66 0.26
C LEU A 315 -14.31 6.39 -0.23
N LEU A 316 -15.29 7.16 0.24
CA LEU A 316 -16.68 7.07 -0.22
C LEU A 316 -16.81 7.41 -1.71
N ALA A 317 -16.19 8.49 -2.16
CA ALA A 317 -16.20 8.89 -3.57
C ALA A 317 -15.58 7.81 -4.46
N TYR A 318 -14.46 7.21 -4.04
CA TYR A 318 -13.83 6.10 -4.75
C TYR A 318 -14.78 4.89 -4.86
N PHE A 319 -15.51 4.55 -3.79
CA PHE A 319 -16.53 3.51 -3.79
C PHE A 319 -17.65 3.77 -4.81
N VAL A 320 -18.21 4.98 -4.79
CA VAL A 320 -19.29 5.38 -5.70
C VAL A 320 -18.81 5.35 -7.16
N GLN A 321 -17.54 5.72 -7.41
CA GLN A 321 -16.97 5.69 -8.75
C GLN A 321 -16.79 4.26 -9.28
N VAL A 322 -16.35 3.33 -8.44
CA VAL A 322 -16.21 1.90 -8.80
C VAL A 322 -17.57 1.28 -9.14
N GLU A 323 -18.63 1.66 -8.44
CA GLU A 323 -19.99 1.21 -8.76
C GLU A 323 -20.54 1.90 -10.04
N SER A 324 -20.33 3.21 -10.20
CA SER A 324 -20.92 3.98 -11.31
C SER A 324 -20.30 3.66 -12.67
N TYR A 325 -18.99 3.43 -12.75
CA TYR A 325 -18.36 3.01 -14.01
C TYR A 325 -18.77 1.59 -14.44
N GLY A 326 -19.24 0.75 -13.50
CA GLY A 326 -19.85 -0.54 -13.84
C GLY A 326 -21.24 -0.44 -14.45
N GLY A 327 -21.98 0.64 -14.16
CA GLY A 327 -23.32 0.86 -14.72
C GLY A 327 -23.32 1.54 -16.09
N ILE A 328 -22.46 2.55 -16.29
CA ILE A 328 -22.48 3.37 -17.52
C ILE A 328 -21.93 2.59 -18.73
N LEU A 329 -20.94 1.71 -18.52
CA LEU A 329 -20.41 0.84 -19.59
C LEU A 329 -21.31 -0.36 -19.91
N ALA A 330 -22.28 -0.69 -19.06
CA ALA A 330 -23.27 -1.74 -19.34
C ALA A 330 -24.48 -1.23 -20.16
N MET A 331 -24.56 0.08 -20.40
CA MET A 331 -25.67 0.74 -21.08
C MET A 331 -25.32 1.24 -22.50
N ILE A 332 -24.06 1.07 -22.92
CA ILE A 332 -23.56 1.32 -24.29
C ILE A 332 -23.21 -0.04 -24.90
#